data_AF-A0A351E6Q3-F1
#
_entry.id   AF-A0A351E6Q3-F1
#
_cell.length_a   1.000
_cell.length_b   1.000
_cell.length_c   1.000
_cell.angle_alpha   90.00
_cell.angle_beta   90.00
_cell.angle_gamma   90.00
#
_symmetry.space_group_name_H-M   'P 1'
#
loop_
_entity.id
_entity.type
_entity.pdbx_description
1 polymer ?
#
loop_
_entity_poly.entity_id
_entity_poly.type
_entity_poly.pdbx_seq_one_letter_code
_entity_poly.pdbx_strand_id
1 'polypeptide(L)' 'MIIVTGGAGFIGSNIVKGLNERGRDDILVVDNLTNMVKFKNIQ' A
#
# COMPACT_ATOMS: atom_id res chain seq x y z
N MET A 1 -2.21 -7.11 12.73
CA MET A 1 -1.27 -7.14 11.60
C MET A 1 -2.07 -7.36 10.32
N ILE A 2 -2.10 -6.38 9.42
CA ILE A 2 -2.81 -6.41 8.13
C ILE A 2 -1.77 -6.53 7.02
N ILE A 3 -1.89 -7.55 6.16
CA ILE A 3 -0.98 -7.71 5.01
C ILE A 3 -1.70 -7.27 3.74
N VAL A 4 -1.09 -6.35 3.00
CA VAL A 4 -1.60 -5.87 1.71
C VAL A 4 -0.63 -6.26 0.60
N THR A 5 -0.99 -7.32 -0.13
CA THR A 5 -0.27 -7.73 -1.35
C THR A 5 -0.67 -6.84 -2.53
N GLY A 6 0.28 -6.36 -3.32
CA GLY A 6 0.03 -5.38 -4.37
C GLY A 6 -0.24 -3.95 -3.83
N GLY A 7 0.23 -3.65 -2.62
CA GLY A 7 -0.05 -2.38 -1.92
C GLY A 7 0.53 -1.12 -2.57
N ALA A 8 1.44 -1.24 -3.54
CA ALA A 8 1.92 -0.12 -4.36
C ALA A 8 1.08 0.10 -5.63
N GLY A 9 0.17 -0.82 -5.95
CA GLY A 9 -0.78 -0.67 -7.04
C GLY A 9 -1.88 0.35 -6.73
N PHE A 10 -2.69 0.68 -7.74
CA PHE A 10 -3.75 1.70 -7.64
C PHE A 10 -4.74 1.44 -6.48
N ILE A 11 -5.24 0.21 -6.37
CA ILE A 11 -6.21 -0.14 -5.32
C ILE A 11 -5.48 -0.32 -3.98
N GLY A 12 -4.33 -0.99 -4.00
CA GLY A 12 -3.55 -1.28 -2.80
C GLY A 12 -3.15 -0.01 -2.04
N SER A 13 -2.70 1.04 -2.74
CA SER A 13 -2.28 2.28 -2.10
C SER A 13 -3.44 3.04 -1.46
N ASN A 14 -4.62 3.03 -2.07
CA ASN A 14 -5.83 3.62 -1.49
C ASN A 14 -6.31 2.84 -0.25
N ILE A 15 -6.19 1.52 -0.24
CA ILE A 15 -6.48 0.69 0.94
C ILE A 15 -5.52 1.05 2.08
N VAL A 16 -4.21 1.10 1.81
CA VAL A 16 -3.19 1.49 2.82
C VAL A 16 -3.48 2.89 3.35
N LYS A 17 -3.79 3.85 2.48
CA LYS A 17 -4.17 5.21 2.86
C LYS A 17 -5.38 5.23 3.80
N GLY A 18 -6.47 4.55 3.44
CA GLY A 18 -7.67 4.50 4.29
C GLY A 18 -7.46 3.78 5.62
N LEU A 19 -6.55 2.80 5.68
CA LEU A 19 -6.16 2.15 6.93
C LEU A 19 -5.33 3.10 7.81
N ASN A 20 -4.39 3.83 7.22
CA ASN A 20 -3.61 4.87 7.92
C ASN A 20 -4.52 5.97 8.50
N GLU A 21 -5.50 6.45 7.73
CA GLU A 21 -6.50 7.44 8.18
C GLU A 21 -7.35 6.94 9.35
N ARG A 22 -7.51 5.61 9.50
CA ARG A 22 -8.18 4.96 10.64
C ARG A 22 -7.25 4.70 11.83
N GLY A 23 -6.01 5.20 11.79
CA GLY A 23 -5.02 5.05 12.86
C GLY A 23 -4.41 3.65 12.95
N ARG A 24 -4.41 2.87 11.86
CA ARG A 24 -3.70 1.59 11.82
C ARG A 24 -2.23 1.81 11.53
N ASP A 25 -1.38 1.31 12.40
CA ASP A 25 0.08 1.28 12.29
C ASP A 25 0.62 -0.13 12.02
N ASP A 26 -0.24 -1.15 12.09
CA ASP A 26 0.11 -2.57 12.00
C ASP A 26 -0.03 -3.15 10.58
N ILE A 27 0.41 -2.40 9.55
CA ILE A 27 0.25 -2.73 8.12
C ILE A 27 1.57 -3.15 7.48
N LEU A 28 1.60 -4.34 6.88
CA LEU A 28 2.71 -4.84 6.07
C LEU A 28 2.33 -4.83 4.59
N VAL A 29 2.99 -3.97 3.81
CA VAL A 29 2.81 -3.91 2.35
C VAL A 29 3.78 -4.84 1.66
N VAL A 30 3.27 -5.71 0.78
CA VAL A 30 4.07 -6.62 -0.05
C VAL A 30 3.77 -6.31 -1.52
N ASP A 31 4.73 -5.80 -2.28
CA ASP A 31 4.55 -5.58 -3.72
C ASP A 31 5.79 -6.05 -4.49
N ASN A 32 5.55 -6.63 -5.66
CA ASN A 32 6.61 -6.85 -6.63
C ASN A 32 6.72 -5.55 -7.44
N LEU A 33 7.67 -4.70 -7.03
CA LEU A 33 7.94 -3.36 -7.58
C LEU A 33 8.48 -3.39 -9.02
N THR A 34 8.10 -4.40 -9.80
CA THR A 34 8.56 -4.68 -11.18
C THR A 34 8.23 -3.56 -12.17
N ASN A 35 7.36 -2.61 -11.79
CA ASN A 35 7.00 -1.45 -12.60
C ASN A 35 7.26 -0.14 -11.83
N MET A 36 8.29 0.62 -12.26
CA MET A 36 8.74 1.88 -11.62
C MET A 36 7.63 2.95 -11.47
N VAL A 37 6.55 2.88 -12.26
CA VAL A 37 5.41 3.81 -12.16
C VAL A 37 4.66 3.69 -10.83
N LYS A 38 4.68 2.52 -10.18
CA LYS A 38 3.95 2.25 -8.92
C LYS A 38 4.47 3.07 -7.74
N PHE A 39 5.75 3.47 -7.73
CA PHE A 39 6.35 4.26 -6.65
C PHE A 39 5.67 5.62 -6.45
N LYS A 40 5.11 6.22 -7.51
CA LYS A 40 4.43 7.51 -7.42
C LYS A 40 3.12 7.47 -6.64
N ASN A 41 2.56 6.29 -6.39
CA ASN A 41 1.28 6.12 -5.71
C ASN A 41 1.40 5.94 -4.19
N ILE A 42 2.63 5.86 -3.66
CA ILE A 42 2.93 5.60 -2.24
C ILE A 42 3.70 6.76 -1.58
N GLN A 43 3.69 7.95 -2.20
CA GLN A 43 4.33 9.15 -1.67
C GLN A 43 3.47 9.79 -0.57
#